data_AF-A0A551Y2X4-F1
#
_entry.id   AF-A0A551Y2X4-F1
#
_cell.length_a   1.000
_cell.length_b   1.000
_cell.length_c   1.000
_cell.angle_alpha   90.00
_cell.angle_beta   90.00
_cell.angle_gamma   90.00
#
_symmetry.space_group_name_H-M   'P 1'
#
loop_
_entity.id
_entity.type
_entity.pdbx_description
1 polymer ?
#
loop_
_entity_poly.entity_id
_entity_poly.type
_entity_poly.pdbx_seq_one_letter_code
_entity_poly.pdbx_strand_id
1 'polypeptide(L)'
;MVPKKSPRIPLELHQIKAYEFYQKRLASGKEGNEIDDWQQAKEYLSQHPRAILAWNLKMPYRGGKRLIKRLLLSLQSLVRVAWKLLIFPFWLFQQIPGLFAREDKDSRTFAIEVVKTIISALGLIATLSAGIVLFLNYLNSQAEMQLTQQRLITERFSKAVEQIGSGKEEVVIGGIYSLERIAKDSPKDQWTIMEVLTSYIRKNSPIPSNIQQLEPEERQKALEKLPSVSIPVQSALTVIGRRKVENDQAGDNLAETNDSNKIKILDLSRTNLREANLNRANLNRANLNRANLNGAYLDGAYLEEANLIGAKLNGAYLEEANLIGAKLNGAYLEGANLNRANLNRANLNRANLNRANLNRANLYRAYLNGAYLIGAYLNGAYLIGAYLYGAYLYGAYLYGAYLYGAEDLHPKQIKSACFWERAIYTQAKWDKDKKLWVAEDPKANQREIEKLKRDKNSDPRNPIDCNTK
;
A
#
# COMPACT_ATOMS: atom_id res chain seq x y z
N MET A 1 -26.16 39.24 -48.27
CA MET A 1 -25.09 38.86 -47.31
C MET A 1 -25.64 37.79 -46.37
N VAL A 2 -25.15 36.56 -46.46
CA VAL A 2 -25.51 35.48 -45.53
C VAL A 2 -24.68 35.65 -44.26
N PRO A 3 -25.27 35.61 -43.04
CA PRO A 3 -24.49 35.73 -41.82
C PRO A 3 -23.65 34.47 -41.61
N LYS A 4 -22.32 34.63 -41.49
CA LYS A 4 -21.40 33.55 -41.12
C LYS A 4 -21.79 33.01 -39.74
N LYS A 5 -22.25 31.76 -39.66
CA LYS A 5 -22.40 31.05 -38.38
C LYS A 5 -21.03 30.87 -37.73
N SER A 6 -20.90 31.30 -36.47
CA SER A 6 -19.74 31.01 -35.63
C SER A 6 -19.52 29.50 -35.50
N PRO A 7 -18.26 29.02 -35.41
CA PRO A 7 -17.98 27.59 -35.29
C PRO A 7 -18.59 27.01 -34.01
N ARG A 8 -19.30 25.89 -34.12
CA ARG A 8 -19.80 25.13 -32.97
C ARG A 8 -18.62 24.45 -32.27
N ILE A 9 -18.30 24.91 -31.06
CA ILE A 9 -17.31 24.28 -30.19
C ILE A 9 -17.96 23.03 -29.56
N PRO A 10 -17.27 21.86 -29.51
CA PRO A 10 -17.82 20.64 -28.91
C PRO A 10 -18.24 20.83 -27.44
N LEU A 11 -19.31 20.14 -27.02
CA LEU A 11 -19.88 20.26 -25.67
C LEU A 11 -18.87 19.84 -24.58
N GLU A 12 -18.05 18.85 -24.86
CA GLU A 12 -16.96 18.34 -23.99
C GLU A 12 -15.92 19.42 -23.69
N LEU A 13 -15.63 20.29 -24.67
CA LEU A 13 -14.67 21.39 -24.50
C LEU A 13 -15.18 22.47 -23.53
N HIS A 14 -16.51 22.67 -23.48
CA HIS A 14 -17.14 23.57 -22.53
C HIS A 14 -17.08 23.00 -21.10
N GLN A 15 -17.28 21.69 -20.94
CA GLN A 15 -17.24 21.01 -19.64
C GLN A 15 -15.82 21.03 -19.04
N ILE A 16 -14.79 20.78 -19.86
CA ILE A 16 -13.39 20.84 -19.42
C ILE A 16 -13.01 22.26 -18.98
N LYS A 17 -13.45 23.29 -19.73
CA LYS A 17 -13.15 24.70 -19.40
C LYS A 17 -13.90 25.22 -18.19
N ALA A 18 -15.15 24.79 -17.98
CA ALA A 18 -15.91 25.09 -16.77
C ALA A 18 -15.22 24.49 -15.53
N TYR A 19 -14.70 23.26 -15.63
CA TYR A 19 -13.95 22.62 -14.55
C TYR A 19 -12.62 23.35 -14.24
N GLU A 20 -11.87 23.79 -15.26
CA GLU A 20 -10.66 24.61 -15.07
C GLU A 20 -10.93 25.97 -14.40
N PHE A 21 -12.08 26.59 -14.67
CA PHE A 21 -12.49 27.84 -14.01
C PHE A 21 -12.81 27.61 -12.53
N TYR A 22 -13.56 26.55 -12.22
CA TYR A 22 -13.87 26.15 -10.85
C TYR A 22 -12.61 25.91 -10.01
N GLN A 23 -11.65 25.13 -10.55
CA GLN A 23 -10.38 24.84 -9.87
C GLN A 23 -9.55 26.11 -9.59
N LYS A 24 -9.57 27.11 -10.48
CA LYS A 24 -8.90 28.40 -10.24
C LYS A 24 -9.60 29.24 -9.17
N ARG A 25 -10.92 29.15 -9.06
CA ARG A 25 -11.70 29.87 -8.06
C ARG A 25 -11.45 29.30 -6.66
N LEU A 26 -11.45 27.97 -6.53
CA LEU A 26 -11.04 27.25 -5.33
C LEU A 26 -9.62 27.65 -4.88
N ALA A 27 -8.66 27.67 -5.82
CA ALA A 27 -7.29 28.10 -5.54
C ALA A 27 -7.16 29.58 -5.11
N SER A 28 -8.19 30.40 -5.36
CA SER A 28 -8.25 31.80 -4.93
C SER A 28 -8.97 32.02 -3.60
N GLY A 29 -9.37 30.94 -2.90
CA GLY A 29 -9.97 31.00 -1.56
C GLY A 29 -11.40 31.52 -1.52
N LYS A 30 -12.10 31.60 -2.66
CA LYS A 30 -13.51 32.00 -2.71
C LYS A 30 -14.39 30.76 -2.58
N GLU A 31 -14.99 30.55 -1.41
CA GLU A 31 -15.95 29.47 -1.17
C GLU A 31 -17.21 29.65 -2.02
N GLY A 32 -17.68 28.56 -2.63
CA GLY A 32 -18.86 28.49 -3.47
C GLY A 32 -19.30 27.04 -3.68
N ASN A 33 -20.60 26.84 -3.91
CA ASN A 33 -21.18 25.52 -4.20
C ASN A 33 -20.71 25.04 -5.59
N GLU A 34 -20.08 23.85 -5.64
CA GLU A 34 -19.49 23.27 -6.86
C GLU A 34 -20.48 23.21 -8.03
N ILE A 35 -21.75 22.92 -7.74
CA ILE A 35 -22.80 22.77 -8.76
C ILE A 35 -23.18 24.13 -9.34
N ASP A 36 -23.32 25.17 -8.52
CA ASP A 36 -23.73 26.51 -8.95
C ASP A 36 -22.63 27.20 -9.75
N ASP A 37 -21.38 27.09 -9.30
CA ASP A 37 -20.22 27.66 -9.98
C ASP A 37 -19.97 26.98 -11.35
N TRP A 38 -20.24 25.67 -11.43
CA TRP A 38 -20.12 24.92 -12.68
C TRP A 38 -21.21 25.31 -13.68
N GLN A 39 -22.46 25.49 -13.23
CA GLN A 39 -23.55 25.96 -14.09
C GLN A 39 -23.31 27.39 -14.59
N GLN A 40 -22.88 28.30 -13.72
CA GLN A 40 -22.59 29.70 -14.07
C GLN A 40 -21.45 29.80 -15.10
N ALA A 41 -20.39 29.01 -14.92
CA ALA A 41 -19.27 28.95 -15.86
C ALA A 41 -19.68 28.37 -17.23
N LYS A 42 -20.50 27.32 -17.23
CA LYS A 42 -21.05 26.73 -18.46
C LYS A 42 -21.93 27.70 -19.21
N GLU A 43 -22.79 28.45 -18.51
CA GLU A 43 -23.68 29.44 -19.10
C GLU A 43 -22.92 30.63 -19.68
N TYR A 44 -21.94 31.18 -18.94
CA TYR A 44 -21.07 32.24 -19.43
C TYR A 44 -20.30 31.84 -20.70
N LEU A 45 -19.72 30.63 -20.72
CA LEU A 45 -18.95 30.12 -21.86
C LEU A 45 -19.84 29.79 -23.07
N SER A 46 -21.10 29.42 -22.86
CA SER A 46 -22.07 29.23 -23.94
C SER A 46 -22.43 30.54 -24.64
N GLN A 47 -22.47 31.65 -23.91
CA GLN A 47 -22.76 32.99 -24.43
C GLN A 47 -21.50 33.67 -25.02
N HIS A 48 -20.30 33.25 -24.62
CA HIS A 48 -19.02 33.84 -25.04
C HIS A 48 -18.06 32.81 -25.66
N PRO A 49 -18.40 32.18 -26.81
CA PRO A 49 -17.57 31.12 -27.43
C PRO A 49 -16.17 31.60 -27.86
N ARG A 50 -15.97 32.91 -28.07
CA ARG A 50 -14.65 33.49 -28.34
C ARG A 50 -13.73 33.51 -27.11
N ALA A 51 -14.27 33.46 -25.89
CA ALA A 51 -13.48 33.37 -24.67
C ALA A 51 -12.73 32.04 -24.57
N ILE A 52 -13.32 30.94 -25.07
CA ILE A 52 -12.67 29.62 -25.15
C ILE A 52 -11.44 29.66 -26.07
N LEU A 53 -11.55 30.37 -27.20
CA LEU A 53 -10.47 30.57 -28.16
C LEU A 53 -9.35 31.46 -27.61
N ALA A 54 -9.69 32.52 -26.88
CA ALA A 54 -8.70 33.38 -26.22
C ALA A 54 -7.97 32.68 -25.06
N TRP A 55 -8.60 31.66 -24.45
CA TRP A 55 -8.03 30.92 -23.32
C TRP A 55 -7.13 29.76 -23.72
N ASN A 56 -6.93 29.55 -25.02
CA ASN A 56 -6.12 28.48 -25.56
C ASN A 56 -4.65 28.90 -25.59
N LEU A 57 -3.91 28.70 -24.48
CA LEU A 57 -2.43 28.66 -24.51
C LEU A 57 -1.75 27.99 -23.28
N LYS A 58 -2.47 27.33 -22.37
CA LYS A 58 -1.89 26.78 -21.12
C LYS A 58 -2.17 25.30 -20.81
N MET A 59 -2.03 24.40 -21.78
CA MET A 59 -1.83 22.94 -21.52
C MET A 59 -0.57 22.62 -20.66
N PRO A 60 -0.60 21.58 -19.80
CA PRO A 60 0.43 21.23 -18.82
C PRO A 60 1.49 20.30 -19.43
N TYR A 61 2.32 20.83 -20.33
CA TYR A 61 3.53 20.13 -20.78
C TYR A 61 4.65 21.16 -20.93
N ARG A 62 5.25 21.57 -19.81
CA ARG A 62 6.21 22.69 -19.75
C ARG A 62 7.53 22.41 -20.50
N GLY A 63 7.96 21.15 -20.60
CA GLY A 63 9.17 20.76 -21.33
C GLY A 63 8.98 20.78 -22.85
N GLY A 64 7.95 20.09 -23.35
CA GLY A 64 7.65 19.99 -24.78
C GLY A 64 7.27 21.32 -25.43
N LYS A 65 6.58 22.23 -24.72
CA LYS A 65 6.21 23.55 -25.26
C LYS A 65 7.39 24.45 -25.59
N ARG A 66 8.46 24.43 -24.77
CA ARG A 66 9.66 25.23 -25.08
C ARG A 66 10.39 24.66 -26.28
N LEU A 67 10.47 23.33 -26.38
CA LEU A 67 11.11 22.66 -27.51
C LEU A 67 10.32 22.87 -28.81
N ILE A 68 9.00 22.64 -28.80
CA ILE A 68 8.11 22.85 -29.95
C ILE A 68 8.09 24.32 -30.37
N LYS A 69 8.02 25.27 -29.42
CA LYS A 69 8.08 26.71 -29.74
C LYS A 69 9.45 27.10 -30.30
N ARG A 70 10.56 26.57 -29.77
CA ARG A 70 11.91 26.81 -30.33
C ARG A 70 12.06 26.18 -31.72
N LEU A 71 11.52 24.98 -31.94
CA LEU A 71 11.51 24.31 -33.23
C LEU A 71 10.66 25.07 -34.27
N LEU A 72 9.45 25.51 -33.91
CA LEU A 72 8.61 26.35 -34.78
C LEU A 72 9.26 27.71 -35.08
N LEU A 73 9.90 28.34 -34.10
CA LEU A 73 10.65 29.59 -34.32
C LEU A 73 11.87 29.34 -35.22
N SER A 74 12.57 28.21 -35.06
CA SER A 74 13.69 27.82 -35.92
C SER A 74 13.23 27.50 -37.35
N LEU A 75 12.05 26.89 -37.51
CA LEU A 75 11.42 26.61 -38.79
C LEU A 75 10.99 27.91 -39.46
N GLN A 76 10.41 28.87 -38.71
CA GLN A 76 10.10 30.19 -39.23
C GLN A 76 11.34 30.97 -39.64
N SER A 77 12.46 30.87 -38.91
CA SER A 77 13.72 31.46 -39.35
C SER A 77 14.29 30.76 -40.58
N LEU A 78 14.22 29.44 -40.68
CA LEU A 78 14.64 28.68 -41.85
C LEU A 78 13.79 29.01 -43.08
N VAL A 79 12.47 29.10 -42.92
CA VAL A 79 11.56 29.53 -43.98
C VAL A 79 11.86 30.97 -44.39
N ARG A 80 12.10 31.90 -43.45
CA ARG A 80 12.50 33.29 -43.80
C ARG A 80 13.84 33.36 -44.50
N VAL A 81 14.82 32.54 -44.10
CA VAL A 81 16.13 32.44 -44.76
C VAL A 81 15.96 31.82 -46.15
N ALA A 82 15.15 30.78 -46.30
CA ALA A 82 14.78 30.19 -47.60
C ALA A 82 14.07 31.21 -48.50
N TRP A 83 13.12 31.96 -47.95
CA TRP A 83 12.38 33.01 -48.65
C TRP A 83 13.32 34.12 -49.11
N LYS A 84 14.29 34.53 -48.27
CA LYS A 84 15.34 35.47 -48.66
C LYS A 84 16.29 34.86 -49.69
N LEU A 85 16.70 33.61 -49.58
CA LEU A 85 17.58 32.93 -50.53
C LEU A 85 16.89 32.52 -51.85
N LEU A 86 15.57 32.50 -51.90
CA LEU A 86 14.79 32.28 -53.12
C LEU A 86 14.45 33.59 -53.82
N ILE A 87 13.95 34.56 -53.06
CA ILE A 87 13.42 35.81 -53.59
C ILE A 87 14.54 36.81 -53.83
N PHE A 88 15.58 36.86 -52.99
CA PHE A 88 16.68 37.80 -53.22
C PHE A 88 17.45 37.48 -54.51
N PRO A 89 17.80 36.22 -54.82
CA PRO A 89 18.39 35.90 -56.12
C PRO A 89 17.42 36.16 -57.26
N PHE A 90 16.14 35.78 -57.15
CA PHE A 90 15.14 36.04 -58.20
C PHE A 90 14.87 37.55 -58.44
N TRP A 91 14.87 38.35 -57.37
CA TRP A 91 14.73 39.80 -57.42
C TRP A 91 16.00 40.48 -57.97
N LEU A 92 17.18 40.01 -57.56
CA LEU A 92 18.47 40.40 -58.15
C LEU A 92 18.53 40.00 -59.64
N PHE A 93 17.97 38.84 -59.99
CA PHE A 93 17.84 38.32 -61.36
C PHE A 93 16.97 39.23 -62.24
N GLN A 94 15.90 39.80 -61.68
CA GLN A 94 15.05 40.77 -62.38
C GLN A 94 15.71 42.14 -62.55
N GLN A 95 16.70 42.48 -61.71
CA GLN A 95 17.43 43.75 -61.79
C GLN A 95 18.65 43.72 -62.74
N ILE A 96 19.01 42.57 -63.33
CA ILE A 96 20.12 42.48 -64.29
C ILE A 96 19.56 42.11 -65.68
N PRO A 97 19.24 43.09 -66.54
CA PRO A 97 18.84 42.83 -67.92
C PRO A 97 20.05 42.27 -68.68
N GLY A 98 19.93 41.04 -69.21
CA GLY A 98 20.90 40.50 -70.18
C GLY A 98 21.69 39.25 -69.74
N LEU A 99 21.42 38.66 -68.57
CA LEU A 99 22.13 37.46 -68.10
C LEU A 99 21.89 36.20 -68.97
N PHE A 100 20.84 36.21 -69.80
CA PHE A 100 20.61 35.20 -70.86
C PHE A 100 20.75 35.74 -72.28
N ALA A 101 21.08 37.03 -72.42
CA ALA A 101 21.23 37.69 -73.72
C ALA A 101 22.71 37.79 -74.18
N ARG A 102 23.67 37.37 -73.35
CA ARG A 102 25.09 37.24 -73.76
C ARG A 102 25.40 35.81 -74.20
N GLU A 103 26.04 35.69 -75.36
CA GLU A 103 26.53 34.44 -75.98
C GLU A 103 27.81 33.86 -75.32
N ASP A 104 28.14 34.27 -74.09
CA ASP A 104 29.37 33.84 -73.42
C ASP A 104 29.13 32.58 -72.57
N LYS A 105 29.93 31.54 -72.82
CA LYS A 105 29.78 30.20 -72.22
C LYS A 105 29.86 30.26 -70.69
N ASP A 106 30.75 31.08 -70.14
CA ASP A 106 31.02 31.16 -68.70
C ASP A 106 29.85 31.73 -67.89
N SER A 107 29.08 32.66 -68.48
CA SER A 107 27.90 33.25 -67.84
C SER A 107 26.74 32.25 -67.68
N ARG A 108 26.56 31.36 -68.67
CA ARG A 108 25.56 30.29 -68.62
C ARG A 108 25.94 29.24 -67.58
N THR A 109 27.22 28.89 -67.47
CA THR A 109 27.72 27.95 -66.45
C THR A 109 27.50 28.49 -65.05
N PHE A 110 27.79 29.78 -64.81
CA PHE A 110 27.54 30.43 -63.52
C PHE A 110 26.04 30.45 -63.15
N ALA A 111 25.16 30.81 -64.09
CA ALA A 111 23.72 30.78 -63.85
C ALA A 111 23.21 29.37 -63.51
N ILE A 112 23.72 28.34 -64.17
CA ILE A 112 23.39 26.93 -63.88
C ILE A 112 23.86 26.51 -62.49
N GLU A 113 25.07 26.90 -62.06
CA GLU A 113 25.58 26.60 -60.72
C GLU A 113 24.78 27.27 -59.60
N VAL A 114 24.37 28.52 -59.79
CA VAL A 114 23.51 29.24 -58.84
C VAL A 114 22.15 28.54 -58.70
N VAL A 115 21.52 28.15 -59.82
CA VAL A 115 20.25 27.42 -59.81
C VAL A 115 20.40 26.06 -59.12
N LYS A 116 21.47 25.30 -59.42
CA LYS A 116 21.76 24.02 -58.75
C LYS A 116 21.92 24.17 -57.23
N THR A 117 22.59 25.23 -56.79
CA THR A 117 22.82 25.52 -55.35
C THR A 117 21.52 25.92 -54.65
N ILE A 118 20.64 26.67 -55.31
CA ILE A 118 19.31 26.99 -54.78
C ILE A 118 18.46 25.71 -54.65
N ILE A 119 18.45 24.86 -55.69
CA ILE A 119 17.71 23.59 -55.66
C ILE A 119 18.22 22.67 -54.54
N SER A 120 19.54 22.56 -54.35
CA SER A 120 20.11 21.75 -53.27
C SER A 120 19.81 22.31 -51.88
N ALA A 121 19.84 23.63 -51.71
CA ALA A 121 19.44 24.29 -50.47
C ALA A 121 17.95 24.05 -50.15
N LEU A 122 17.06 24.12 -51.15
CA LEU A 122 15.64 23.78 -50.98
C LEU A 122 15.45 22.32 -50.63
N GLY A 123 16.19 21.42 -51.27
CA GLY A 123 16.20 19.99 -50.95
C GLY A 123 16.58 19.74 -49.49
N LEU A 124 17.62 20.41 -48.98
CA LEU A 124 18.04 20.31 -47.57
C LEU A 124 16.99 20.87 -46.59
N ILE A 125 16.33 21.97 -46.93
CA ILE A 125 15.28 22.55 -46.09
C ILE A 125 14.03 21.65 -46.08
N ALA A 126 13.68 21.06 -47.22
CA ALA A 126 12.60 20.10 -47.33
C ALA A 126 12.87 18.82 -46.50
N THR A 127 14.10 18.29 -46.55
CA THR A 127 14.47 17.10 -45.75
C THR A 127 14.53 17.40 -44.25
N LEU A 128 15.08 18.56 -43.85
CA LEU A 128 15.08 18.99 -42.44
C LEU A 128 13.65 19.22 -41.91
N SER A 129 12.78 19.85 -42.69
CA SER A 129 11.38 20.07 -42.27
C SER A 129 10.61 18.75 -42.19
N ALA A 130 10.80 17.82 -43.13
CA ALA A 130 10.25 16.47 -43.05
C ALA A 130 10.76 15.71 -41.81
N GLY A 131 12.06 15.81 -41.49
CA GLY A 131 12.64 15.22 -40.29
C GLY A 131 12.04 15.79 -38.99
N ILE A 132 11.80 17.09 -38.92
CA ILE A 132 11.13 17.73 -37.78
C ILE A 132 9.68 17.24 -37.64
N VAL A 133 8.93 17.13 -38.74
CA VAL A 133 7.56 16.61 -38.72
C VAL A 133 7.52 15.16 -38.23
N LEU A 134 8.40 14.29 -38.74
CA LEU A 134 8.53 12.91 -38.28
C LEU A 134 8.88 12.83 -36.79
N PHE A 135 9.78 13.68 -36.32
CA PHE A 135 10.15 13.75 -34.91
C PHE A 135 9.01 14.23 -34.02
N LEU A 136 8.24 15.24 -34.44
CA LEU A 136 7.05 15.70 -33.71
C LEU A 136 5.96 14.63 -33.67
N ASN A 137 5.73 13.92 -34.77
CA ASN A 137 4.80 12.78 -34.83
C ASN A 137 5.25 11.65 -33.92
N TYR A 138 6.56 11.35 -33.86
CA TYR A 138 7.12 10.36 -32.94
C TYR A 138 6.87 10.76 -31.47
N LEU A 139 7.13 12.03 -31.11
CA LEU A 139 6.84 12.52 -29.76
C LEU A 139 5.36 12.45 -29.40
N ASN A 140 4.48 12.79 -30.34
CA ASN A 140 3.03 12.70 -30.13
C ASN A 140 2.59 11.24 -29.98
N SER A 141 3.13 10.34 -30.80
CA SER A 141 2.86 8.89 -30.72
C SER A 141 3.28 8.31 -29.36
N GLN A 142 4.44 8.73 -28.83
CA GLN A 142 4.89 8.30 -27.50
C GLN A 142 3.93 8.75 -26.39
N ALA A 143 3.40 9.97 -26.48
CA ALA A 143 2.40 10.47 -25.53
C ALA A 143 1.06 9.72 -25.64
N GLU A 144 0.62 9.42 -26.86
CA GLU A 144 -0.60 8.64 -27.11
C GLU A 144 -0.50 7.20 -26.59
N MET A 145 0.69 6.57 -26.67
CA MET A 145 0.91 5.23 -26.10
C MET A 145 0.69 5.22 -24.58
N GLN A 146 1.18 6.23 -23.85
CA GLN A 146 1.00 6.30 -22.40
C GLN A 146 -0.48 6.47 -22.00
N LEU A 147 -1.21 7.33 -22.72
CA LEU A 147 -2.65 7.51 -22.51
C LEU A 147 -3.44 6.24 -22.83
N THR A 148 -3.05 5.52 -23.89
CA THR A 148 -3.69 4.26 -24.28
C THR A 148 -3.48 3.18 -23.21
N GLN A 149 -2.27 3.04 -22.67
CA GLN A 149 -1.99 2.10 -21.58
C GLN A 149 -2.78 2.44 -20.32
N GLN A 150 -2.85 3.71 -19.93
CA GLN A 150 -3.66 4.15 -18.80
C GLN A 150 -5.14 3.83 -19.01
N ARG A 151 -5.68 4.10 -20.21
CA ARG A 151 -7.06 3.78 -20.54
C ARG A 151 -7.36 2.29 -20.42
N LEU A 152 -6.47 1.44 -20.93
CA LEU A 152 -6.61 -0.02 -20.83
C LEU A 152 -6.61 -0.50 -19.38
N ILE A 153 -5.75 0.05 -18.51
CA ILE A 153 -5.74 -0.28 -17.08
C ILE A 153 -7.06 0.13 -16.43
N THR A 154 -7.53 1.35 -16.67
CA THR A 154 -8.80 1.85 -16.13
C THR A 154 -9.99 0.99 -16.57
N GLU A 155 -10.05 0.60 -17.84
CA GLU A 155 -11.13 -0.25 -18.37
C GLU A 155 -11.10 -1.65 -17.73
N ARG A 156 -9.92 -2.27 -17.59
CA ARG A 156 -9.78 -3.57 -16.90
C ARG A 156 -10.16 -3.47 -15.43
N PHE A 157 -9.77 -2.38 -14.76
CA PHE A 157 -10.08 -2.14 -13.36
C PHE A 157 -11.59 -1.98 -13.15
N SER A 158 -12.25 -1.13 -13.93
CA SER A 158 -13.71 -0.95 -13.85
C SER A 158 -14.46 -2.25 -14.07
N LYS A 159 -14.05 -3.05 -15.07
CA LYS A 159 -14.66 -4.36 -15.33
C LYS A 159 -14.45 -5.35 -14.17
N ALA A 160 -13.26 -5.37 -13.58
CA ALA A 160 -12.97 -6.25 -12.45
C ALA A 160 -13.80 -5.86 -11.21
N VAL A 161 -13.97 -4.56 -10.95
CA VAL A 161 -14.84 -4.06 -9.87
C VAL A 161 -16.31 -4.40 -10.13
N GLU A 162 -16.79 -4.27 -11.36
CA GLU A 162 -18.15 -4.69 -11.75
C GLU A 162 -18.37 -6.19 -11.50
N GLN A 163 -17.40 -7.02 -11.85
CA GLN A 163 -17.44 -8.47 -11.61
C GLN A 163 -17.53 -8.81 -10.12
N ILE A 164 -16.80 -8.09 -9.27
CA ILE A 164 -16.86 -8.23 -7.81
C ILE A 164 -18.24 -7.84 -7.24
N GLY A 165 -18.96 -6.94 -7.92
CA GLY A 165 -20.32 -6.53 -7.58
C GLY A 165 -21.43 -7.44 -8.12
N SER A 166 -21.11 -8.45 -8.94
CA SER A 166 -22.09 -9.22 -9.71
C SER A 166 -23.00 -10.16 -8.89
N GLY A 167 -22.63 -10.45 -7.64
CA GLY A 167 -23.35 -11.39 -6.76
C GLY A 167 -23.18 -12.87 -7.10
N LYS A 168 -22.51 -13.21 -8.21
CA LYS A 168 -22.21 -14.60 -8.61
C LYS A 168 -20.79 -14.97 -8.18
N GLU A 169 -20.65 -16.01 -7.39
CA GLU A 169 -19.40 -16.38 -6.73
C GLU A 169 -18.22 -16.54 -7.71
N GLU A 170 -18.43 -17.25 -8.81
CA GLU A 170 -17.40 -17.52 -9.82
C GLU A 170 -16.94 -16.25 -10.54
N VAL A 171 -17.88 -15.32 -10.78
CA VAL A 171 -17.61 -14.04 -11.42
C VAL A 171 -16.84 -13.13 -10.48
N VAL A 172 -17.20 -13.12 -9.20
CA VAL A 172 -16.49 -12.34 -8.16
C VAL A 172 -15.04 -12.82 -8.05
N ILE A 173 -14.81 -14.13 -8.00
CA ILE A 173 -13.46 -14.72 -7.96
C ILE A 173 -12.66 -14.30 -9.19
N GLY A 174 -13.26 -14.36 -10.39
CA GLY A 174 -12.65 -13.87 -11.62
C GLY A 174 -12.28 -12.38 -11.57
N GLY A 175 -13.13 -11.55 -10.97
CA GLY A 175 -12.86 -10.14 -10.72
C GLY A 175 -11.69 -9.90 -9.75
N ILE A 176 -11.64 -10.65 -8.65
CA ILE A 176 -10.55 -10.58 -7.66
C ILE A 176 -9.19 -10.92 -8.30
N TYR A 177 -9.12 -12.00 -9.08
CA TYR A 177 -7.87 -12.37 -9.77
C TYR A 177 -7.52 -11.43 -10.93
N SER A 178 -8.52 -10.80 -11.55
CA SER A 178 -8.29 -9.72 -12.52
C SER A 178 -7.66 -8.50 -11.85
N LEU A 179 -8.12 -8.12 -10.65
CA LEU A 179 -7.48 -7.09 -9.84
C LEU A 179 -6.05 -7.47 -9.45
N GLU A 180 -5.78 -8.72 -9.04
CA GLU A 180 -4.41 -9.18 -8.77
C GLU A 180 -3.50 -8.97 -9.98
N ARG A 181 -3.97 -9.32 -11.19
CA ARG A 181 -3.20 -9.13 -12.41
C ARG A 181 -2.92 -7.65 -12.69
N ILE A 182 -3.90 -6.78 -12.49
CA ILE A 182 -3.71 -5.33 -12.65
C ILE A 182 -2.69 -4.81 -11.64
N ALA A 183 -2.73 -5.25 -10.38
CA ALA A 183 -1.75 -4.86 -9.36
C ALA A 183 -0.32 -5.27 -9.74
N LYS A 184 -0.15 -6.41 -10.41
CA LYS A 184 1.15 -6.86 -10.94
C LYS A 184 1.59 -6.05 -12.15
N ASP A 185 0.67 -5.75 -13.06
CA ASP A 185 0.95 -5.01 -14.30
C ASP A 185 1.18 -3.51 -14.03
N SER A 186 0.60 -2.97 -12.95
CA SER A 186 0.68 -1.55 -12.57
C SER A 186 0.93 -1.39 -11.06
N PRO A 187 2.20 -1.39 -10.62
CA PRO A 187 2.57 -1.22 -9.22
C PRO A 187 1.96 0.03 -8.56
N LYS A 188 1.87 1.14 -9.29
CA LYS A 188 1.27 2.40 -8.81
C LYS A 188 -0.22 2.28 -8.44
N ASP A 189 -0.93 1.29 -9.00
CA ASP A 189 -2.36 1.07 -8.76
C ASP A 189 -2.61 -0.07 -7.74
N GLN A 190 -1.55 -0.77 -7.32
CA GLN A 190 -1.64 -1.90 -6.37
C GLN A 190 -2.34 -1.48 -5.07
N TRP A 191 -2.00 -0.31 -4.51
CA TRP A 191 -2.59 0.10 -3.23
C TRP A 191 -4.11 0.31 -3.33
N THR A 192 -4.57 1.01 -4.37
CA THR A 192 -6.00 1.18 -4.65
C THR A 192 -6.72 -0.16 -4.76
N ILE A 193 -6.07 -1.16 -5.35
CA ILE A 193 -6.60 -2.53 -5.44
C ILE A 193 -6.70 -3.16 -4.05
N MET A 194 -5.71 -2.98 -3.18
CA MET A 194 -5.78 -3.48 -1.80
C MET A 194 -6.90 -2.81 -0.99
N GLU A 195 -7.17 -1.54 -1.22
CA GLU A 195 -8.31 -0.82 -0.61
C GLU A 195 -9.65 -1.38 -1.09
N VAL A 196 -9.78 -1.70 -2.38
CA VAL A 196 -10.98 -2.35 -2.92
C VAL A 196 -11.17 -3.74 -2.32
N LEU A 197 -10.11 -4.55 -2.26
CA LEU A 197 -10.18 -5.91 -1.72
C LEU A 197 -10.47 -5.92 -0.21
N THR A 198 -9.86 -5.04 0.58
CA THR A 198 -10.15 -4.91 2.02
C THR A 198 -11.57 -4.40 2.25
N SER A 199 -12.07 -3.47 1.43
CA SER A 199 -13.46 -3.01 1.48
C SER A 199 -14.44 -4.11 1.10
N TYR A 200 -14.10 -4.93 0.11
CA TYR A 200 -14.86 -6.12 -0.24
C TYR A 200 -14.96 -7.09 0.94
N ILE A 201 -13.84 -7.40 1.61
CA ILE A 201 -13.83 -8.28 2.79
C ILE A 201 -14.68 -7.69 3.93
N ARG A 202 -14.52 -6.40 4.25
CA ARG A 202 -15.31 -5.72 5.28
C ARG A 202 -16.82 -5.77 5.00
N LYS A 203 -17.22 -5.68 3.74
CA LYS A 203 -18.64 -5.76 3.33
C LYS A 203 -19.18 -7.18 3.36
N ASN A 204 -18.40 -8.18 2.95
CA ASN A 204 -18.88 -9.55 2.73
C ASN A 204 -18.59 -10.51 3.89
N SER A 205 -17.76 -10.13 4.85
CA SER A 205 -17.54 -10.87 6.08
C SER A 205 -17.50 -9.94 7.30
N PRO A 206 -18.58 -9.18 7.59
CA PRO A 206 -18.65 -8.34 8.78
C PRO A 206 -18.90 -9.20 10.03
N ILE A 207 -18.44 -8.73 11.19
CA ILE A 207 -18.98 -9.21 12.47
C ILE A 207 -20.36 -8.54 12.67
N PRO A 208 -21.46 -9.31 12.78
CA PRO A 208 -22.80 -8.76 12.97
C PRO A 208 -22.89 -7.80 14.16
N SER A 209 -23.52 -6.63 13.97
CA SER A 209 -23.61 -5.58 14.99
C SER A 209 -24.38 -6.01 16.24
N ASN A 210 -25.36 -6.91 16.10
CA ASN A 210 -26.12 -7.47 17.22
C ASN A 210 -25.23 -8.28 18.17
N ILE A 211 -24.23 -9.01 17.65
CA ILE A 211 -23.27 -9.76 18.49
C ILE A 211 -22.46 -8.80 19.37
N GLN A 212 -22.18 -7.58 18.89
CA GLN A 212 -21.41 -6.59 19.65
C GLN A 212 -22.17 -6.05 20.86
N GLN A 213 -23.48 -6.20 20.91
CA GLN A 213 -24.34 -5.75 22.02
C GLN A 213 -24.53 -6.82 23.10
N LEU A 214 -24.19 -8.09 22.80
CA LEU A 214 -24.30 -9.19 23.75
C LEU A 214 -23.32 -9.04 24.92
N GLU A 215 -23.68 -9.62 26.06
CA GLU A 215 -22.80 -9.77 27.22
C GLU A 215 -21.52 -10.55 26.84
N PRO A 216 -20.38 -10.33 27.51
CA PRO A 216 -19.09 -10.87 27.09
C PRO A 216 -19.05 -12.39 26.84
N GLU A 217 -19.70 -13.19 27.70
CA GLU A 217 -19.74 -14.65 27.57
C GLU A 217 -20.61 -15.11 26.39
N GLU A 218 -21.79 -14.51 26.23
CA GLU A 218 -22.71 -14.80 25.12
C GLU A 218 -22.11 -14.36 23.78
N ARG A 219 -21.47 -13.18 23.76
CA ARG A 219 -20.73 -12.66 22.61
C ARG A 219 -19.67 -13.63 22.16
N GLN A 220 -18.90 -14.19 23.09
CA GLN A 220 -17.86 -15.18 22.78
C GLN A 220 -18.45 -16.42 22.11
N LYS A 221 -19.50 -17.01 22.72
CA LYS A 221 -20.21 -18.18 22.16
C LYS A 221 -20.84 -17.88 20.80
N ALA A 222 -21.34 -16.67 20.58
CA ALA A 222 -21.92 -16.26 19.30
C ALA A 222 -20.84 -16.12 18.21
N LEU A 223 -19.69 -15.54 18.53
CA LEU A 223 -18.56 -15.39 17.59
C LEU A 223 -17.98 -16.75 17.19
N GLU A 224 -17.98 -17.74 18.08
CA GLU A 224 -17.58 -19.11 17.79
C GLU A 224 -18.54 -19.83 16.83
N LYS A 225 -19.80 -19.40 16.74
CA LYS A 225 -20.81 -19.97 15.83
C LYS A 225 -20.84 -19.33 14.44
N LEU A 226 -20.15 -18.19 14.25
CA LEU A 226 -20.08 -17.53 12.94
C LEU A 226 -19.41 -18.46 11.91
N PRO A 227 -19.87 -18.54 10.66
CA PRO A 227 -19.25 -19.40 9.67
C PRO A 227 -17.78 -19.03 9.39
N SER A 228 -17.02 -19.98 8.84
CA SER A 228 -15.72 -19.71 8.26
C SER A 228 -15.84 -18.72 7.09
N VAL A 229 -14.71 -18.14 6.67
CA VAL A 229 -14.68 -17.25 5.50
C VAL A 229 -15.23 -17.94 4.25
N SER A 230 -15.99 -17.20 3.44
CA SER A 230 -16.44 -17.69 2.12
C SER A 230 -15.27 -17.74 1.12
N ILE A 231 -15.44 -18.49 0.02
CA ILE A 231 -14.39 -18.65 -0.99
C ILE A 231 -13.96 -17.30 -1.59
N PRO A 232 -14.86 -16.38 -1.99
CA PRO A 232 -14.44 -15.07 -2.49
C PRO A 232 -13.65 -14.23 -1.47
N VAL A 233 -14.04 -14.30 -0.19
CA VAL A 233 -13.32 -13.61 0.88
C VAL A 233 -11.92 -14.20 1.03
N GLN A 234 -11.80 -15.53 1.02
CA GLN A 234 -10.50 -16.21 1.04
C GLN A 234 -9.66 -15.89 -0.20
N SER A 235 -10.25 -15.77 -1.39
CA SER A 235 -9.55 -15.33 -2.61
C SER A 235 -9.00 -13.91 -2.45
N ALA A 236 -9.79 -12.98 -1.92
CA ALA A 236 -9.34 -11.60 -1.67
C ALA A 236 -8.19 -11.56 -0.65
N LEU A 237 -8.30 -12.31 0.46
CA LEU A 237 -7.23 -12.45 1.46
C LEU A 237 -5.96 -13.06 0.86
N THR A 238 -6.11 -14.03 -0.04
CA THR A 238 -4.99 -14.66 -0.76
C THR A 238 -4.25 -13.66 -1.64
N VAL A 239 -4.99 -12.80 -2.37
CA VAL A 239 -4.39 -11.74 -3.19
C VAL A 239 -3.66 -10.72 -2.32
N ILE A 240 -4.29 -10.27 -1.22
CA ILE A 240 -3.67 -9.35 -0.25
C ILE A 240 -2.37 -9.94 0.32
N GLY A 241 -2.39 -11.22 0.71
CA GLY A 241 -1.26 -11.91 1.31
C GLY A 241 -0.09 -12.16 0.36
N ARG A 242 -0.34 -12.27 -0.95
CA ARG A 242 0.67 -12.51 -2.00
C ARG A 242 1.18 -11.26 -2.70
N ARG A 243 0.67 -10.07 -2.34
CA ARG A 243 1.10 -8.81 -2.97
C ARG A 243 2.59 -8.56 -2.72
N LYS A 244 3.23 -7.85 -3.65
CA LYS A 244 4.61 -7.38 -3.49
C LYS A 244 4.62 -6.15 -2.60
N VAL A 245 5.07 -6.28 -1.36
CA VAL A 245 4.97 -5.22 -0.35
C VAL A 245 5.82 -3.99 -0.72
N GLU A 246 6.88 -4.20 -1.51
CA GLU A 246 7.72 -3.12 -2.05
C GLU A 246 6.94 -2.15 -2.93
N ASN A 247 5.83 -2.61 -3.53
CA ASN A 247 4.96 -1.79 -4.35
C ASN A 247 3.91 -1.03 -3.56
N ASP A 248 3.73 -1.26 -2.25
CA ASP A 248 2.70 -0.56 -1.47
C ASP A 248 2.95 0.97 -1.45
N GLN A 249 4.21 1.39 -1.61
CA GLN A 249 4.62 2.79 -1.73
C GLN A 249 4.73 3.29 -3.19
N ALA A 250 4.42 2.46 -4.19
CA ALA A 250 4.54 2.87 -5.58
C ALA A 250 3.44 3.89 -5.96
N GLY A 251 3.76 4.82 -6.87
CA GLY A 251 2.83 5.86 -7.33
C GLY A 251 2.72 7.07 -6.39
N ASP A 252 3.36 7.00 -5.24
CA ASP A 252 3.46 8.07 -4.28
C ASP A 252 4.50 9.09 -4.74
N ASN A 253 4.05 10.28 -5.16
CA ASN A 253 4.91 11.49 -5.14
C ASN A 253 5.11 11.97 -3.68
N LEU A 254 5.20 11.05 -2.71
CA LEU A 254 5.20 11.34 -1.27
C LEU A 254 6.60 11.69 -0.76
N ALA A 255 7.38 12.46 -1.53
CA ALA A 255 8.62 13.03 -1.02
C ALA A 255 8.38 13.93 0.22
N GLU A 256 7.16 14.42 0.45
CA GLU A 256 6.90 15.44 1.50
C GLU A 256 5.44 15.44 2.03
N THR A 257 4.93 14.35 2.64
CA THR A 257 3.66 14.48 3.37
C THR A 257 3.75 13.92 4.78
N ASN A 258 3.67 14.82 5.76
CA ASN A 258 3.52 14.51 7.19
C ASN A 258 2.06 14.22 7.58
N ASP A 259 1.18 13.97 6.61
CA ASP A 259 -0.24 13.72 6.87
C ASP A 259 -0.45 12.28 7.33
N SER A 260 -0.67 12.10 8.63
CA SER A 260 -1.00 10.82 9.25
C SER A 260 -2.26 10.17 8.67
N ASN A 261 -3.13 10.92 7.99
CA ASN A 261 -4.33 10.38 7.34
C ASN A 261 -4.03 9.69 5.99
N LYS A 262 -2.83 9.83 5.43
CA LYS A 262 -2.41 9.15 4.19
C LYS A 262 -1.66 7.84 4.43
N ILE A 263 -1.62 7.35 5.67
CA ILE A 263 -0.92 6.09 5.95
C ILE A 263 -1.71 4.95 5.31
N LYS A 264 -1.08 4.32 4.33
CA LYS A 264 -1.54 3.11 3.66
C LYS A 264 -1.56 1.94 4.65
N ILE A 265 -2.75 1.62 5.15
CA ILE A 265 -2.99 0.50 6.08
C ILE A 265 -4.09 -0.41 5.50
N LEU A 266 -3.86 -1.73 5.56
CA LEU A 266 -4.91 -2.70 5.29
C LEU A 266 -5.92 -2.67 6.43
N ASP A 267 -7.15 -2.20 6.18
CA ASP A 267 -8.22 -2.21 7.17
C ASP A 267 -9.06 -3.48 7.06
N LEU A 268 -8.86 -4.38 8.01
CA LEU A 268 -9.61 -5.62 8.21
C LEU A 268 -10.31 -5.61 9.58
N SER A 269 -10.52 -4.43 10.16
CA SER A 269 -11.12 -4.33 11.49
C SER A 269 -12.57 -4.79 11.50
N ARG A 270 -12.97 -5.42 12.62
CA ARG A 270 -14.33 -5.94 12.84
C ARG A 270 -14.83 -6.90 11.75
N THR A 271 -13.91 -7.58 11.06
CA THR A 271 -14.25 -8.61 10.07
C THR A 271 -14.27 -9.99 10.71
N ASN A 272 -15.10 -10.88 10.14
CA ASN A 272 -15.08 -12.30 10.45
C ASN A 272 -14.11 -13.01 9.51
N LEU A 273 -12.96 -13.42 10.05
CA LEU A 273 -11.87 -14.11 9.37
C LEU A 273 -11.65 -15.50 10.00
N ARG A 274 -12.72 -16.10 10.54
CA ARG A 274 -12.66 -17.42 11.18
C ARG A 274 -12.13 -18.46 10.19
N GLU A 275 -11.15 -19.25 10.63
CA GLU A 275 -10.49 -20.29 9.84
C GLU A 275 -9.86 -19.79 8.52
N ALA A 276 -9.64 -18.49 8.37
CA ALA A 276 -9.00 -17.93 7.18
C ALA A 276 -7.56 -18.45 7.04
N ASN A 277 -7.15 -18.75 5.81
CA ASN A 277 -5.76 -19.06 5.51
C ASN A 277 -4.99 -17.78 5.16
N LEU A 278 -4.10 -17.41 6.07
CA LEU A 278 -3.23 -16.24 6.04
C LEU A 278 -1.76 -16.65 6.31
N ASN A 279 -1.42 -17.91 6.08
CA ASN A 279 -0.05 -18.41 6.26
C ASN A 279 0.92 -17.60 5.43
N ARG A 280 1.98 -17.10 6.08
CA ARG A 280 3.01 -16.22 5.49
C ARG A 280 2.49 -14.94 4.85
N ALA A 281 1.24 -14.55 5.09
CA ALA A 281 0.69 -13.29 4.58
C ALA A 281 1.42 -12.11 5.21
N ASN A 282 1.68 -11.07 4.42
CA ASN A 282 2.17 -9.80 4.96
C ASN A 282 0.99 -8.90 5.38
N LEU A 283 0.81 -8.81 6.69
CA LEU A 283 -0.19 -8.01 7.40
C LEU A 283 0.49 -7.00 8.35
N ASN A 284 1.74 -6.61 8.05
CA ASN A 284 2.44 -5.59 8.83
C ASN A 284 1.60 -4.31 8.89
N ARG A 285 1.47 -3.75 10.09
CA ARG A 285 0.67 -2.55 10.40
C ARG A 285 -0.83 -2.66 10.08
N ALA A 286 -1.32 -3.82 9.65
CA ALA A 286 -2.73 -4.00 9.31
C ALA A 286 -3.62 -3.70 10.53
N ASN A 287 -4.78 -3.10 10.27
CA ASN A 287 -5.79 -2.89 11.28
C ASN A 287 -6.70 -4.12 11.35
N LEU A 288 -6.47 -4.97 12.36
CA LEU A 288 -7.27 -6.16 12.69
C LEU A 288 -8.03 -5.95 14.02
N ASN A 289 -8.29 -4.69 14.39
CA ASN A 289 -8.97 -4.34 15.63
C ASN A 289 -10.31 -5.07 15.72
N ARG A 290 -10.49 -5.83 16.80
CA ARG A 290 -11.70 -6.63 17.05
C ARG A 290 -12.10 -7.56 15.89
N ALA A 291 -11.16 -7.97 15.03
CA ALA A 291 -11.43 -8.98 14.01
C ALA A 291 -11.60 -10.36 14.68
N ASN A 292 -12.40 -11.24 14.07
CA ASN A 292 -12.57 -12.62 14.51
C ASN A 292 -11.69 -13.54 13.66
N LEU A 293 -10.53 -13.91 14.18
CA LEU A 293 -9.53 -14.81 13.59
C LEU A 293 -9.49 -16.16 14.34
N ASN A 294 -10.57 -16.56 15.02
CA ASN A 294 -10.62 -17.86 15.70
C ASN A 294 -10.30 -18.99 14.69
N GLY A 295 -9.39 -19.88 15.08
CA GLY A 295 -8.93 -20.98 14.23
C GLY A 295 -8.22 -20.57 12.93
N ALA A 296 -7.88 -19.29 12.72
CA ALA A 296 -7.20 -18.85 11.51
C ALA A 296 -5.78 -19.44 11.41
N TYR A 297 -5.33 -19.69 10.18
CA TYR A 297 -3.98 -20.13 9.88
C TYR A 297 -3.10 -18.93 9.56
N LEU A 298 -2.16 -18.61 10.45
CA LEU A 298 -1.24 -17.46 10.40
C LEU A 298 0.21 -17.92 10.61
N ASP A 299 0.53 -19.17 10.31
CA ASP A 299 1.88 -19.71 10.47
C ASP A 299 2.87 -18.94 9.58
N GLY A 300 3.94 -18.43 10.20
CA GLY A 300 4.93 -17.57 9.57
C GLY A 300 4.39 -16.24 9.04
N ALA A 301 3.18 -15.81 9.41
CA ALA A 301 2.63 -14.53 8.98
C ALA A 301 3.44 -13.34 9.52
N TYR A 302 3.49 -12.26 8.75
CA TYR A 302 4.12 -11.00 9.17
C TYR A 302 3.04 -10.05 9.69
N LEU A 303 3.08 -9.74 10.98
CA LEU A 303 2.11 -8.94 11.74
C LEU A 303 2.84 -7.87 12.58
N GLU A 304 4.01 -7.42 12.14
CA GLU A 304 4.78 -6.39 12.82
C GLU A 304 3.96 -5.11 12.93
N GLU A 305 3.88 -4.55 14.15
CA GLU A 305 3.08 -3.36 14.49
C GLU A 305 1.58 -3.46 14.15
N ALA A 306 1.05 -4.66 13.87
CA ALA A 306 -0.36 -4.84 13.55
C ALA A 306 -1.26 -4.47 14.74
N ASN A 307 -2.42 -3.86 14.45
CA ASN A 307 -3.40 -3.54 15.48
C ASN A 307 -4.38 -4.70 15.66
N LEU A 308 -4.17 -5.52 16.68
CA LEU A 308 -4.96 -6.69 17.06
C LEU A 308 -5.73 -6.46 18.38
N ILE A 309 -5.96 -5.20 18.76
CA ILE A 309 -6.63 -4.87 20.02
C ILE A 309 -8.02 -5.50 20.06
N GLY A 310 -8.28 -6.31 21.08
CA GLY A 310 -9.54 -7.05 21.25
C GLY A 310 -9.85 -8.07 20.15
N ALA A 311 -8.89 -8.42 19.29
CA ALA A 311 -9.06 -9.46 18.28
C ALA A 311 -9.32 -10.83 18.94
N LYS A 312 -10.07 -11.68 18.24
CA LYS A 312 -10.33 -13.07 18.65
C LYS A 312 -9.43 -13.99 17.85
N LEU A 313 -8.59 -14.75 18.51
CA LEU A 313 -7.55 -15.63 17.95
C LEU A 313 -7.55 -16.97 18.69
N ASN A 314 -8.68 -17.36 19.29
CA ASN A 314 -8.76 -18.62 20.03
C ASN A 314 -8.48 -19.78 19.07
N GLY A 315 -7.58 -20.67 19.47
CA GLY A 315 -7.12 -21.79 18.65
C GLY A 315 -6.45 -21.41 17.32
N ALA A 316 -6.07 -20.13 17.11
CA ALA A 316 -5.38 -19.72 15.89
C ALA A 316 -3.95 -20.33 15.82
N TYR A 317 -3.49 -20.62 14.61
CA TYR A 317 -2.15 -21.14 14.33
C TYR A 317 -1.23 -19.98 13.97
N LEU A 318 -0.24 -19.69 14.81
CA LEU A 318 0.69 -18.57 14.70
C LEU A 318 2.15 -19.06 14.89
N GLU A 319 2.43 -20.30 14.50
CA GLU A 319 3.77 -20.86 14.65
C GLU A 319 4.77 -20.04 13.81
N GLU A 320 5.88 -19.63 14.44
CA GLU A 320 6.92 -18.80 13.81
C GLU A 320 6.42 -17.45 13.24
N ALA A 321 5.22 -16.97 13.63
CA ALA A 321 4.70 -15.69 13.20
C ALA A 321 5.52 -14.51 13.76
N ASN A 322 5.67 -13.44 12.97
CA ASN A 322 6.35 -12.22 13.38
C ASN A 322 5.33 -11.19 13.89
N LEU A 323 5.29 -10.97 15.21
CA LEU A 323 4.40 -10.07 15.93
C LEU A 323 5.17 -8.95 16.66
N ILE A 324 6.37 -8.58 16.17
CA ILE A 324 7.18 -7.51 16.78
C ILE A 324 6.31 -6.24 16.93
N GLY A 325 6.24 -5.69 18.15
CA GLY A 325 5.50 -4.47 18.43
C GLY A 325 3.98 -4.54 18.19
N ALA A 326 3.40 -5.73 17.93
CA ALA A 326 1.98 -5.87 17.68
C ALA A 326 1.13 -5.44 18.90
N LYS A 327 -0.02 -4.82 18.64
CA LYS A 327 -0.95 -4.35 19.68
C LYS A 327 -2.02 -5.40 19.93
N LEU A 328 -1.85 -6.23 20.96
CA LEU A 328 -2.74 -7.34 21.35
C LEU A 328 -3.48 -7.08 22.68
N ASN A 329 -3.63 -5.81 23.07
CA ASN A 329 -4.31 -5.44 24.32
C ASN A 329 -5.71 -6.07 24.37
N GLY A 330 -5.98 -6.86 25.41
CA GLY A 330 -7.27 -7.56 25.57
C GLY A 330 -7.62 -8.52 24.44
N ALA A 331 -6.66 -8.99 23.64
CA ALA A 331 -6.89 -10.02 22.64
C ALA A 331 -7.20 -11.38 23.29
N TYR A 332 -7.97 -12.21 22.59
CA TYR A 332 -8.35 -13.54 23.03
C TYR A 332 -7.54 -14.56 22.24
N LEU A 333 -6.62 -15.25 22.90
CA LEU A 333 -5.64 -16.18 22.33
C LEU A 333 -5.72 -17.54 23.05
N GLU A 334 -6.88 -17.90 23.59
CA GLU A 334 -7.04 -19.15 24.34
C GLU A 334 -6.75 -20.35 23.43
N GLY A 335 -5.81 -21.20 23.85
CA GLY A 335 -5.36 -22.35 23.07
C GLY A 335 -4.64 -22.02 21.75
N ALA A 336 -4.30 -20.75 21.48
CA ALA A 336 -3.58 -20.38 20.26
C ALA A 336 -2.17 -20.99 20.23
N ASN A 337 -1.71 -21.37 19.04
CA ASN A 337 -0.35 -21.89 18.83
C ASN A 337 0.62 -20.76 18.45
N LEU A 338 1.35 -20.21 19.42
CA LEU A 338 2.38 -19.18 19.25
C LEU A 338 3.81 -19.78 19.38
N ASN A 339 3.97 -21.08 19.09
CA ASN A 339 5.27 -21.74 19.17
C ASN A 339 6.31 -20.97 18.34
N ARG A 340 7.44 -20.60 18.94
CA ARG A 340 8.52 -19.83 18.31
C ARG A 340 8.10 -18.47 17.71
N ALA A 341 6.92 -17.96 18.01
CA ALA A 341 6.48 -16.66 17.53
C ALA A 341 7.38 -15.54 18.09
N ASN A 342 7.58 -14.49 17.30
CA ASN A 342 8.34 -13.33 17.72
C ASN A 342 7.42 -12.23 18.22
N LEU A 343 7.28 -12.11 19.54
CA LEU A 343 6.45 -11.14 20.27
C LEU A 343 7.31 -10.03 20.92
N ASN A 344 8.52 -9.78 20.40
CA ASN A 344 9.41 -8.74 20.92
C ASN A 344 8.68 -7.39 20.96
N ARG A 345 8.62 -6.77 22.16
CA ARG A 345 7.90 -5.52 22.44
C ARG A 345 6.41 -5.54 22.09
N ALA A 346 5.80 -6.70 21.87
CA ALA A 346 4.36 -6.80 21.68
C ALA A 346 3.62 -6.39 22.95
N ASN A 347 2.44 -5.82 22.79
CA ASN A 347 1.60 -5.43 23.92
C ASN A 347 0.44 -6.41 24.09
N LEU A 348 0.58 -7.31 25.06
CA LEU A 348 -0.36 -8.37 25.45
C LEU A 348 -1.08 -8.03 26.77
N ASN A 349 -1.12 -6.76 27.18
CA ASN A 349 -1.76 -6.37 28.43
C ASN A 349 -3.22 -6.85 28.45
N ARG A 350 -3.60 -7.52 29.55
CA ARG A 350 -4.93 -8.12 29.75
C ARG A 350 -5.37 -9.10 28.66
N ALA A 351 -4.46 -9.61 27.82
CA ALA A 351 -4.79 -10.65 26.84
C ALA A 351 -5.12 -11.97 27.54
N ASN A 352 -6.03 -12.75 26.96
CA ASN A 352 -6.29 -14.11 27.40
C ASN A 352 -5.40 -15.08 26.61
N LEU A 353 -4.34 -15.58 27.24
CA LEU A 353 -3.39 -16.57 26.72
C LEU A 353 -3.56 -17.93 27.43
N ASN A 354 -4.72 -18.19 28.05
CA ASN A 354 -4.95 -19.44 28.75
C ASN A 354 -4.72 -20.63 27.81
N ARG A 355 -3.95 -21.62 28.26
CA ARG A 355 -3.60 -22.83 27.49
C ARG A 355 -2.92 -22.55 26.14
N ALA A 356 -2.49 -21.32 25.87
CA ALA A 356 -1.78 -20.97 24.64
C ALA A 356 -0.39 -21.64 24.63
N ASN A 357 0.05 -22.05 23.45
CA ASN A 357 1.40 -22.58 23.27
C ASN A 357 2.37 -21.45 22.93
N LEU A 358 3.11 -20.95 23.91
CA LEU A 358 4.17 -19.94 23.78
C LEU A 358 5.58 -20.57 23.87
N ASN A 359 5.71 -21.87 23.63
CA ASN A 359 7.00 -22.55 23.73
C ASN A 359 8.00 -21.87 22.81
N ARG A 360 9.18 -21.55 23.36
CA ARG A 360 10.29 -20.87 22.64
C ARG A 360 9.89 -19.54 21.97
N ALA A 361 8.77 -18.93 22.35
CA ALA A 361 8.39 -17.61 21.85
C ALA A 361 9.35 -16.53 22.37
N ASN A 362 9.61 -15.53 21.54
CA ASN A 362 10.41 -14.37 21.95
C ASN A 362 9.49 -13.29 22.54
N LEU A 363 9.47 -13.14 23.85
CA LEU A 363 8.70 -12.14 24.61
C LEU A 363 9.61 -11.01 25.14
N TYR A 364 10.77 -10.79 24.51
CA TYR A 364 11.71 -9.74 24.93
C TYR A 364 11.01 -8.38 25.04
N ARG A 365 11.03 -7.78 26.24
CA ARG A 365 10.37 -6.50 26.54
C ARG A 365 8.89 -6.44 26.15
N ALA A 366 8.20 -7.57 26.09
CA ALA A 366 6.75 -7.59 25.87
C ALA A 366 6.00 -7.11 27.11
N TYR A 367 4.81 -6.53 26.90
CA TYR A 367 3.95 -6.08 27.99
C TYR A 367 2.87 -7.13 28.25
N LEU A 368 2.89 -7.78 29.42
CA LEU A 368 1.94 -8.82 29.84
C LEU A 368 1.19 -8.45 31.12
N ASN A 369 1.07 -7.15 31.43
CA ASN A 369 0.43 -6.70 32.66
C ASN A 369 -1.04 -7.15 32.70
N GLY A 370 -1.40 -7.89 33.76
CA GLY A 370 -2.73 -8.48 33.93
C GLY A 370 -3.12 -9.52 32.88
N ALA A 371 -2.17 -10.07 32.11
CA ALA A 371 -2.46 -11.12 31.13
C ALA A 371 -2.83 -12.45 31.83
N TYR A 372 -3.74 -13.21 31.22
CA TYR A 372 -4.15 -14.52 31.73
C TYR A 372 -3.33 -15.61 31.03
N LEU A 373 -2.48 -16.31 31.77
CA LEU A 373 -1.57 -17.36 31.26
C LEU A 373 -1.86 -18.71 31.93
N ILE A 374 -3.10 -18.94 32.36
CA ILE A 374 -3.46 -20.13 33.12
C ILE A 374 -3.27 -21.37 32.23
N GLY A 375 -2.41 -22.30 32.65
CA GLY A 375 -2.07 -23.49 31.88
C GLY A 375 -1.31 -23.21 30.57
N ALA A 376 -0.78 -22.00 30.34
CA ALA A 376 -0.04 -21.67 29.13
C ALA A 376 1.32 -22.40 29.08
N TYR A 377 1.76 -22.78 27.88
CA TYR A 377 3.06 -23.44 27.71
C TYR A 377 4.14 -22.40 27.39
N LEU A 378 5.04 -22.12 28.32
CA LEU A 378 6.12 -21.12 28.20
C LEU A 378 7.51 -21.78 28.17
N ASN A 379 7.59 -23.06 27.79
CA ASN A 379 8.84 -23.80 27.88
C ASN A 379 9.88 -23.21 26.93
N GLY A 380 11.04 -22.80 27.45
CA GLY A 380 12.08 -22.14 26.68
C GLY A 380 11.72 -20.73 26.16
N ALA A 381 10.61 -20.14 26.61
CA ALA A 381 10.23 -18.78 26.19
C ALA A 381 11.23 -17.73 26.71
N TYR A 382 11.43 -16.66 25.95
CA TYR A 382 12.41 -15.61 26.26
C TYR A 382 11.72 -14.36 26.82
N LEU A 383 11.71 -14.17 28.15
CA LEU A 383 10.97 -13.10 28.85
C LEU A 383 11.87 -12.00 29.43
N ILE A 384 13.11 -11.82 28.94
CA ILE A 384 13.98 -10.75 29.45
C ILE A 384 13.31 -9.39 29.26
N GLY A 385 13.23 -8.60 30.34
CA GLY A 385 12.64 -7.26 30.33
C GLY A 385 11.12 -7.24 30.12
N ALA A 386 10.46 -8.41 30.10
CA ALA A 386 9.00 -8.45 29.97
C ALA A 386 8.33 -7.92 31.24
N TYR A 387 7.24 -7.18 31.08
CA TYR A 387 6.47 -6.58 32.17
C TYR A 387 5.33 -7.52 32.56
N LEU A 388 5.35 -8.07 33.78
CA LEU A 388 4.43 -9.13 34.22
C LEU A 388 3.57 -8.74 35.44
N TYR A 389 3.42 -7.43 35.71
CA TYR A 389 2.65 -6.95 36.84
C TYR A 389 1.22 -7.52 36.82
N GLY A 390 0.87 -8.31 37.83
CA GLY A 390 -0.45 -8.91 37.97
C GLY A 390 -0.81 -9.97 36.92
N ALA A 391 0.16 -10.49 36.15
CA ALA A 391 -0.08 -11.61 35.23
C ALA A 391 -0.44 -12.91 35.98
N TYR A 392 -1.40 -13.68 35.46
CA TYR A 392 -1.90 -14.91 36.08
C TYR A 392 -1.18 -16.14 35.53
N LEU A 393 -0.14 -16.61 36.22
CA LEU A 393 0.70 -17.74 35.80
C LEU A 393 0.27 -19.11 36.38
N TYR A 394 -0.92 -19.19 36.99
CA TYR A 394 -1.39 -20.42 37.65
C TYR A 394 -1.36 -21.61 36.67
N GLY A 395 -0.48 -22.58 36.90
CA GLY A 395 -0.33 -23.78 36.08
C GLY A 395 0.38 -23.57 34.75
N ALA A 396 0.94 -22.38 34.49
CA ALA A 396 1.77 -22.15 33.31
C ALA A 396 3.04 -23.00 33.37
N TYR A 397 3.51 -23.53 32.25
CA TYR A 397 4.70 -24.40 32.21
C TYR A 397 5.95 -23.58 31.94
N LEU A 398 6.85 -23.48 32.92
CA LEU A 398 8.06 -22.64 32.87
C LEU A 398 9.37 -23.40 32.64
N TYR A 399 9.32 -24.64 32.14
CA TYR A 399 10.55 -25.44 31.95
C TYR A 399 11.51 -24.72 30.99
N GLY A 400 12.70 -24.33 31.48
CA GLY A 400 13.69 -23.60 30.70
C GLY A 400 13.26 -22.20 30.26
N ALA A 401 12.15 -21.66 30.77
CA ALA A 401 11.73 -20.29 30.49
C ALA A 401 12.79 -19.31 31.04
N TYR A 402 13.11 -18.28 30.27
CA TYR A 402 14.16 -17.33 30.63
C TYR A 402 13.55 -16.06 31.21
N LEU A 403 13.66 -15.90 32.54
CA LEU A 403 12.99 -14.88 33.35
C LEU A 403 13.93 -13.79 33.89
N TYR A 404 15.23 -13.86 33.58
CA TYR A 404 16.19 -12.85 34.04
C TYR A 404 15.81 -11.46 33.56
N GLY A 405 15.74 -10.51 34.48
CA GLY A 405 15.34 -9.14 34.19
C GLY A 405 13.87 -8.97 33.79
N ALA A 406 13.01 -9.98 33.98
CA ALA A 406 11.56 -9.78 33.93
C ALA A 406 11.15 -8.79 35.03
N GLU A 407 10.35 -7.80 34.66
CA GLU A 407 9.93 -6.70 35.53
C GLU A 407 8.58 -7.04 36.21
N ASP A 408 8.44 -6.62 37.46
CA ASP A 408 7.21 -6.79 38.27
C ASP A 408 6.71 -8.23 38.41
N LEU A 409 7.60 -9.22 38.29
CA LEU A 409 7.30 -10.63 38.46
C LEU A 409 7.47 -11.06 39.93
N HIS A 410 6.37 -11.24 40.66
CA HIS A 410 6.41 -11.62 42.07
C HIS A 410 6.64 -13.13 42.28
N PRO A 411 7.32 -13.53 43.38
CA PRO A 411 7.52 -14.94 43.74
C PRO A 411 6.24 -15.76 43.79
N LYS A 412 5.11 -15.17 44.24
CA LYS A 412 3.79 -15.82 44.23
C LYS A 412 3.33 -16.21 42.82
N GLN A 413 3.57 -15.34 41.83
CA GLN A 413 3.22 -15.64 40.44
C GLN A 413 4.09 -16.79 39.92
N ILE A 414 5.40 -16.73 40.17
CA ILE A 414 6.36 -17.78 39.76
C ILE A 414 5.99 -19.13 40.36
N LYS A 415 5.78 -19.19 41.69
CA LYS A 415 5.48 -20.44 42.41
C LYS A 415 4.11 -21.02 42.11
N SER A 416 3.20 -20.23 41.52
CA SER A 416 1.91 -20.74 41.03
C SER A 416 2.01 -21.49 39.71
N ALA A 417 3.15 -21.39 39.02
CA ALA A 417 3.41 -22.03 37.74
C ALA A 417 3.99 -23.44 37.93
N CYS A 418 3.86 -24.28 36.90
CA CYS A 418 4.46 -25.60 36.83
C CYS A 418 5.93 -25.54 36.40
N PHE A 419 6.74 -26.39 37.02
CA PHE A 419 8.18 -26.54 36.74
C PHE A 419 8.97 -25.22 36.83
N TRP A 420 8.54 -24.29 37.69
CA TRP A 420 9.21 -23.02 37.88
C TRP A 420 10.66 -23.20 38.36
N GLU A 421 10.97 -24.26 39.12
CA GLU A 421 12.33 -24.58 39.57
C GLU A 421 13.27 -24.92 38.41
N ARG A 422 12.74 -25.15 37.20
CA ARG A 422 13.52 -25.44 35.99
C ARG A 422 13.63 -24.22 35.06
N ALA A 423 13.17 -23.05 35.50
CA ALA A 423 13.36 -21.79 34.78
C ALA A 423 14.78 -21.23 34.99
N ILE A 424 15.13 -20.25 34.16
CA ILE A 424 16.43 -19.56 34.19
C ILE A 424 16.20 -18.13 34.70
N TYR A 425 16.77 -17.82 35.86
CA TYR A 425 16.62 -16.56 36.61
C TYR A 425 17.84 -15.65 36.54
N THR A 426 18.97 -16.17 36.04
CA THR A 426 20.24 -15.44 35.87
C THR A 426 20.59 -15.32 34.40
N GLN A 427 21.67 -14.60 34.06
CA GLN A 427 22.18 -14.57 32.68
C GLN A 427 22.25 -15.97 32.05
N ALA A 428 21.90 -16.03 30.77
CA ALA A 428 21.84 -17.25 29.98
C ALA A 428 22.63 -17.10 28.69
N LYS A 429 23.15 -18.23 28.22
CA LYS A 429 23.81 -18.37 26.93
C LYS A 429 23.07 -19.35 26.06
N TRP A 430 23.15 -19.17 24.75
CA TRP A 430 22.61 -20.13 23.79
C TRP A 430 23.52 -21.37 23.73
N ASP A 431 22.99 -22.53 24.08
CA ASP A 431 23.65 -23.82 23.91
C ASP A 431 23.37 -24.34 22.49
N LYS A 432 24.41 -24.33 21.63
CA LYS A 432 24.30 -24.72 20.23
C LYS A 432 23.92 -26.19 20.05
N ASP A 433 24.39 -27.06 20.94
CA ASP A 433 24.19 -28.51 20.84
C ASP A 433 22.77 -28.87 21.28
N LYS A 434 22.30 -28.27 22.37
CA LYS A 434 20.95 -28.51 22.90
C LYS A 434 19.88 -27.67 22.20
N LYS A 435 20.27 -26.67 21.41
CA LYS A 435 19.40 -25.69 20.75
C LYS A 435 18.40 -25.04 21.72
N LEU A 436 18.89 -24.63 22.88
CA LEU A 436 18.11 -23.98 23.94
C LEU A 436 18.98 -23.03 24.76
N TRP A 437 18.34 -22.07 25.42
CA TRP A 437 19.01 -21.22 26.40
C TRP A 437 19.33 -22.03 27.66
N VAL A 438 20.56 -21.89 28.16
CA VAL A 438 21.00 -22.46 29.45
C VAL A 438 21.54 -21.36 30.33
N ALA A 439 21.39 -21.50 31.65
CA ALA A 439 22.02 -20.60 32.60
C ALA A 439 23.53 -20.54 32.35
N GLU A 440 24.07 -19.32 32.25
CA GLU A 440 25.49 -19.08 32.05
C GLU A 440 26.30 -19.54 33.28
N ASP A 441 25.76 -19.25 34.48
CA ASP A 441 26.19 -19.81 35.75
C ASP A 441 25.05 -20.67 36.38
N PRO A 442 25.09 -22.00 36.19
CA PRO A 442 24.10 -22.90 36.78
C PRO A 442 24.05 -22.86 38.31
N LYS A 443 25.17 -22.57 38.99
CA LYS A 443 25.21 -22.50 40.45
C LYS A 443 24.52 -21.23 40.95
N ALA A 444 24.72 -20.09 40.28
CA ALA A 444 23.98 -18.87 40.58
C ALA A 444 22.48 -19.05 40.37
N ASN A 445 22.06 -19.68 39.27
CA ASN A 445 20.65 -19.98 39.03
C ASN A 445 20.05 -20.86 40.14
N GLN A 446 20.78 -21.88 40.58
CA GLN A 446 20.34 -22.74 41.69
C GLN A 446 20.17 -21.95 43.00
N ARG A 447 21.02 -20.97 43.29
CA ARG A 447 20.89 -20.12 44.49
C ARG A 447 19.60 -19.29 44.49
N GLU A 448 19.21 -18.75 43.34
CA GLU A 448 17.92 -18.03 43.21
C GLU A 448 16.72 -18.97 43.39
N ILE A 449 16.80 -20.18 42.84
CA ILE A 449 15.77 -21.22 43.06
C ILE A 449 15.65 -21.56 44.56
N GLU A 450 16.77 -21.76 45.26
CA GLU A 450 16.76 -22.04 46.70
C GLU A 450 16.25 -20.85 47.53
N LYS A 451 16.53 -19.61 47.11
CA LYS A 451 15.96 -18.41 47.72
C LYS A 451 14.44 -18.39 47.59
N LEU A 452 13.90 -18.69 46.40
CA LEU A 452 12.47 -18.82 46.19
C LEU A 452 11.89 -19.94 47.05
N LYS A 453 12.49 -21.14 47.09
CA LYS A 453 12.01 -22.27 47.92
C LYS A 453 11.89 -21.94 49.40
N ARG A 454 12.83 -21.13 49.94
CA ARG A 454 12.81 -20.68 51.34
C ARG A 454 11.67 -19.70 51.65
N ASP A 455 11.18 -18.95 50.67
CA ASP A 455 10.07 -18.01 50.85
C ASP A 455 8.70 -18.73 50.90
N LYS A 456 8.34 -19.22 52.08
CA LYS A 456 7.07 -19.93 52.33
C LYS A 456 5.84 -19.03 52.23
N ASN A 457 5.99 -17.71 52.40
CA ASN A 457 4.87 -16.76 52.29
C ASN A 457 4.36 -16.61 50.85
N SER A 458 5.17 -17.06 49.89
CA SER A 458 4.85 -17.03 48.47
C SER A 458 4.34 -18.37 47.92
N ASP A 459 4.19 -19.39 48.76
CA ASP A 459 3.63 -20.68 48.33
C ASP A 459 2.14 -20.54 47.97
N PRO A 460 1.68 -21.15 46.87
CA PRO A 460 0.27 -21.10 46.49
C PRO A 460 -0.59 -21.87 47.50
N ARG A 461 -1.77 -21.33 47.84
CA ARG A 461 -2.72 -22.01 48.74
C ARG A 461 -3.18 -23.37 48.19
N ASN A 462 -3.36 -23.45 46.88
CA ASN A 462 -3.78 -24.66 46.16
C ASN A 462 -2.67 -25.05 45.17
N PRO A 463 -1.71 -25.90 45.58
CA PRO A 463 -0.66 -26.37 44.68
C PRO A 463 -1.27 -27.16 43.52
N ILE A 464 -0.72 -26.96 42.32
CA ILE A 464 -1.17 -27.63 41.09
C ILE A 464 -0.46 -28.96 40.94
N ASP A 465 -1.20 -29.99 40.51
CA ASP A 465 -0.59 -31.20 40.01
C ASP A 465 -0.09 -30.97 38.57
N CYS A 466 1.23 -30.78 38.44
CA CYS A 466 1.89 -30.55 37.16
C CYS A 466 2.12 -31.83 36.35
N ASN A 467 1.64 -32.99 36.82
CA ASN A 467 1.76 -34.28 36.14
C ASN A 467 0.49 -34.73 35.41
N THR A 468 -0.62 -33.99 35.50
CA THR A 468 -1.79 -34.27 34.67
C THR A 468 -1.47 -33.91 33.22
N LYS A 469 -1.32 -34.96 32.39
CA LYS A 469 -0.97 -34.91 30.97
C LYS A 469 -1.92 -34.08 30.12
#